data_AF-A0A950FKH2-F1
#
_entry.id   AF-A0A950FKH2-F1
#
_cell.length_a   1.000
_cell.length_b   1.000
_cell.length_c   1.000
_cell.angle_alpha   90.00
_cell.angle_beta   90.00
_cell.angle_gamma   90.00
#
_symmetry.space_group_name_H-M   'P 1'
#
loop_
_entity.id
_entity.type
_entity.pdbx_description
1 polymer ?
#
loop_
_entity_poly.entity_id
_entity_poly.type
_entity_poly.pdbx_seq_one_letter_code
_entity_poly.pdbx_strand_id
1 'polypeptide(L)' 'IAKWPEIGEVKKLLEAVGARAMAMTGSGGGVFGIFDSSIEASRACQEISRRAPEVRTFTASVV' A
#
# COMPACT_ATOMS: atom_id res chain seq x y z
N ILE A 1 -9.28 -3.42 13.59
CA ILE A 1 -8.00 -3.87 12.98
C ILE A 1 -7.40 -5.07 13.73
N ALA A 2 -7.57 -5.22 15.05
CA ALA A 2 -7.06 -6.37 15.82
C ALA A 2 -7.50 -7.77 15.33
N LYS A 3 -8.55 -7.86 14.50
CA LYS A 3 -9.09 -9.12 13.97
C LYS A 3 -8.40 -9.59 12.68
N TRP A 4 -7.61 -8.72 12.03
CA TRP A 4 -6.98 -8.97 10.72
C TRP A 4 -5.57 -8.33 10.72
N PRO A 5 -4.57 -8.99 11.35
CA PRO A 5 -3.21 -8.45 11.49
C PRO A 5 -2.53 -8.14 10.14
N GLU A 6 -2.86 -8.88 9.09
CA GLU A 6 -2.33 -8.72 7.73
C GLU A 6 -2.61 -7.31 7.17
N ILE A 7 -3.75 -6.71 7.52
CA ILE A 7 -4.09 -5.33 7.14
C ILE A 7 -3.14 -4.34 7.83
N GLY A 8 -2.80 -4.61 9.10
CA GLY A 8 -1.84 -3.81 9.85
C GLY A 8 -0.42 -3.93 9.29
N GLU A 9 -0.03 -5.10 8.82
CA GLU A 9 1.27 -5.34 8.17
C GLU A 9 1.38 -4.59 6.84
N VAL A 10 0.34 -4.64 5.99
CA VAL A 10 0.33 -3.86 4.74
C VAL A 10 0.37 -2.36 5.00
N LYS A 11 -0.32 -1.87 6.04
CA LYS A 11 -0.20 -0.45 6.44
C LYS A 11 1.23 -0.08 6.83
N LYS A 12 1.93 -0.92 7.60
CA LYS A 12 3.34 -0.68 7.95
C LYS A 12 4.24 -0.70 6.73
N LEU A 13 3.97 -1.57 5.75
CA LEU A 13 4.72 -1.61 4.49
C LEU A 13 4.55 -0.30 3.71
N LEU A 14 3.31 0.20 3.59
CA LEU A 14 3.02 1.47 2.93
C LEU A 14 3.68 2.66 3.64
N GLU A 15 3.67 2.67 4.97
CA GLU A 15 4.36 3.68 5.78
C GLU A 15 5.88 3.66 5.53
N ALA A 16 6.47 2.46 5.51
CA ALA A 16 7.91 2.27 5.32
C ALA A 16 8.41 2.67 3.93
N VAL A 17 7.55 2.65 2.91
CA VAL A 17 7.88 3.09 1.54
C VAL A 17 7.47 4.55 1.26
N GLY A 18 7.05 5.29 2.29
CA GLY A 18 6.83 6.73 2.21
C GLY A 18 5.43 7.16 1.79
N ALA A 19 4.40 6.34 2.00
CA ALA A 19 3.03 6.77 1.76
C ALA A 19 2.64 7.92 2.71
N ARG A 20 2.09 9.01 2.16
CA ARG A 20 1.67 10.20 2.94
C ARG A 20 0.39 9.98 3.74
N ALA A 21 -0.50 9.17 3.20
CA ALA A 21 -1.75 8.79 3.83
C ALA A 21 -2.08 7.37 3.40
N MET A 22 -2.72 6.62 4.30
CA MET A 22 -3.08 5.23 4.04
C MET A 22 -4.42 4.89 4.65
N ALA A 23 -5.24 4.17 3.90
CA ALA A 23 -6.51 3.67 4.39
C ALA A 23 -6.87 2.34 3.73
N MET A 24 -7.86 1.67 4.30
CA MET A 24 -8.47 0.50 3.67
C MET A 24 -9.41 0.95 2.55
N THR A 25 -9.56 0.12 1.52
CA THR A 25 -10.51 0.35 0.42
C THR A 25 -11.87 -0.30 0.74
N GLY A 26 -12.89 0.50 1.04
CA GLY A 26 -14.26 0.01 1.24
C GLY A 26 -14.41 -0.98 2.41
N SER A 27 -15.19 -2.04 2.20
CA SER A 27 -15.42 -3.14 3.16
C SER A 27 -14.42 -4.31 3.05
N GLY A 28 -13.50 -4.27 2.07
CA GLY A 28 -12.56 -5.35 1.76
C GLY A 28 -11.23 -5.27 2.53
N GLY A 29 -10.31 -6.20 2.22
CA GLY A 29 -8.96 -6.28 2.81
C GLY A 29 -7.87 -5.47 2.10
N GLY A 30 -8.21 -4.72 1.05
CA GLY A 30 -7.27 -3.88 0.31
C GLY A 30 -6.87 -2.65 1.11
N VAL A 31 -5.61 -2.24 1.00
CA VAL A 31 -5.06 -1.01 1.59
C VAL A 31 -4.41 -0.20 0.48
N PHE A 32 -4.66 1.10 0.46
CA PHE A 32 -4.04 2.02 -0.48
C PHE A 32 -3.18 3.04 0.26
N GLY A 33 -2.13 3.51 -0.42
CA GLY A 33 -1.29 4.63 0.01
C GLY A 33 -1.30 5.74 -1.03
N ILE A 34 -1.26 6.99 -0.56
CA ILE A 34 -1.13 8.17 -1.42
C ILE A 34 0.33 8.62 -1.47
N PHE A 35 0.81 8.95 -2.66
CA PHE A 35 2.17 9.42 -2.94
C PHE A 35 2.09 10.74 -3.72
N ASP A 36 3.13 11.56 -3.64
CA ASP A 36 3.13 12.88 -4.30
C ASP A 36 3.32 12.77 -5.83
N SER A 37 3.85 11.64 -6.31
CA SER A 37 4.03 11.39 -7.73
C SER A 37 3.79 9.94 -8.14
N SER A 38 3.48 9.74 -9.43
CA SER A 38 3.38 8.41 -10.03
C SER A 38 4.70 7.62 -9.97
N ILE A 39 5.83 8.32 -9.98
CA ILE A 39 7.17 7.73 -9.85
C ILE A 39 7.36 7.13 -8.45
N GLU A 40 7.00 7.89 -7.40
CA GLU A 40 7.06 7.40 -6.02
C GLU A 40 6.12 6.22 -5.80
N ALA A 41 4.87 6.32 -6.26
CA ALA A 41 3.92 5.21 -6.19
C ALA A 41 4.44 3.95 -6.89
N SER A 42 5.07 4.11 -8.06
CA SER A 42 5.64 2.99 -8.82
C SER A 42 6.83 2.35 -8.11
N ARG A 43 7.72 3.14 -7.50
CA ARG A 43 8.85 2.65 -6.71
C ARG A 43 8.36 1.90 -5.46
N ALA A 44 7.41 2.48 -4.74
CA ALA A 44 6.77 1.86 -3.59
C ALA A 44 6.12 0.52 -3.97
N CYS A 45 5.41 0.46 -5.10
CA CYS A 45 4.80 -0.76 -5.61
C CYS A 45 5.84 -1.87 -5.85
N GLN A 46 6.94 -1.55 -6.55
CA GLN A 46 8.04 -2.51 -6.79
C GLN A 46 8.71 -2.98 -5.49
N GLU A 47 8.92 -2.07 -4.55
CA GLU A 47 9.55 -2.39 -3.28
C GLU A 47 8.67 -3.30 -2.42
N ILE A 48 7.37 -3.02 -2.34
CA ILE A 48 6.43 -3.89 -1.62
C ILE A 48 6.36 -5.27 -2.29
N SER A 49 6.26 -5.36 -3.62
CA SER A 49 6.27 -6.66 -4.31
C SER A 49 7.52 -7.49 -4.02
N ARG A 50 8.67 -6.85 -3.78
CA ARG A 50 9.91 -7.52 -3.41
C ARG A 50 9.93 -7.96 -1.94
N ARG A 51 9.42 -7.12 -1.03
CA ARG A 51 9.42 -7.37 0.42
C ARG A 51 8.32 -8.36 0.86
N ALA A 52 7.18 -8.34 0.17
CA ALA A 52 5.99 -9.14 0.45
C ALA A 52 5.36 -9.65 -0.86
N PRO A 53 5.96 -10.67 -1.51
CA PRO A 53 5.51 -11.19 -2.81
C PRO A 53 4.07 -11.73 -2.83
N GLU A 54 3.53 -12.10 -1.67
CA GLU A 54 2.16 -12.54 -1.47
C GLU A 54 1.14 -11.38 -1.55
N VAL A 55 1.60 -10.13 -1.39
CA VAL A 55 0.75 -8.95 -1.49
C VAL A 55 0.70 -8.49 -2.95
N ARG A 56 -0.48 -8.58 -3.55
CA ARG A 56 -0.70 -8.06 -4.90
C ARG A 56 -0.78 -6.54 -4.87
N THR A 57 0.14 -5.88 -5.56
CA THR A 57 0.23 -4.42 -5.64
C THR A 57 -0.03 -3.92 -7.06
N PHE A 58 -0.52 -2.68 -7.16
CA PHE A 58 -0.65 -1.94 -8.40
C PHE A 58 -0.66 -0.44 -8.09
N THR A 59 -0.41 0.39 -9.09
CA THR A 59 -0.54 1.84 -9.00
C THR A 59 -1.74 2.32 -9.81
N ALA A 60 -2.47 3.31 -9.28
CA ALA A 60 -3.51 4.03 -10.00
C ALA A 60 -3.26 5.53 -9.85
N SER A 61 -3.67 6.31 -10.86
CA SER A 61 -3.61 7.76 -10.83
C SER A 61 -5.00 8.31 -11.12
N VAL A 62 -5.40 9.35 -10.39
CA VAL A 62 -6.63 10.08 -10.67
C VAL A 62 -6.24 11.21 -11.62
N VAL A 63 -6.90 11.27 -12.78
CA VAL A 63 -6.74 12.33 -13.79
C VAL A 63 -7.61 13.51 -13.39
#